data_AF-A0A941DBT0-F1
#
_entry.id   AF-A0A941DBT0-F1
#
_cell.length_a   1.000
_cell.length_b   1.000
_cell.length_c   1.000
_cell.angle_alpha   90.00
_cell.angle_beta   90.00
_cell.angle_gamma   90.00
#
_symmetry.space_group_name_H-M   'P 1'
#
loop_
_entity.id
_entity.type
_entity.pdbx_description
1 polymer ?
#
loop_
_entity_poly.entity_id
_entity_poly.type
_entity_poly.pdbx_seq_one_letter_code
_entity_poly.pdbx_strand_id
1 'polypeptide(L)'
;MRADLRSWSSDTGLLGRTRAPDGRRGQGWGRAETARPGYPPRPGTLTPSRPRERSVSTRVITFGTFDVFHVGHVNILTRAHDLGDHLTVGISTDELNHAKKGRYPVYRQEHRSQIVASLDCVDAVFYEHSLEAKREYLLEHRADVLVMGQDWEGRFDEFRDVVEVVYLPRTADISTTDIIHEIKNRLED
;
A
#
# COMPACT_ATOMS: atom_id res chain seq x y z
N MET A 1 -11.73 -35.86 -20.47
CA MET A 1 -10.60 -36.14 -19.56
C MET A 1 -10.97 -35.62 -18.19
N ARG A 2 -11.09 -36.51 -17.21
CA ARG A 2 -11.42 -36.22 -15.80
C ARG A 2 -10.13 -36.11 -14.99
N ALA A 3 -10.07 -35.16 -14.07
CA ALA A 3 -9.18 -35.14 -12.89
C ALA A 3 -9.90 -34.26 -11.85
N ASP A 4 -10.73 -34.81 -10.96
CA ASP A 4 -10.46 -35.54 -9.71
C ASP A 4 -10.10 -34.61 -8.54
N LEU A 5 -11.12 -34.37 -7.70
CA LEU A 5 -11.14 -33.57 -6.48
C LEU A 5 -11.03 -34.54 -5.29
N ARG A 6 -9.94 -34.49 -4.52
CA ARG A 6 -9.86 -35.16 -3.22
C ARG A 6 -9.12 -34.32 -2.17
N SER A 7 -9.92 -33.78 -1.27
CA SER A 7 -9.78 -33.78 0.20
C SER A 7 -8.36 -33.72 0.80
N TRP A 8 -8.05 -32.61 1.45
CA TRP A 8 -7.07 -32.55 2.53
C TRP A 8 -7.79 -32.52 3.88
N SER A 9 -7.46 -33.50 4.72
CA SER A 9 -7.88 -33.68 6.11
C SER A 9 -6.86 -32.99 7.03
N SER A 10 -7.33 -32.19 7.99
CA SER A 10 -6.49 -31.65 9.07
C SER A 10 -6.80 -32.40 10.37
N ASP A 11 -5.94 -33.35 10.71
CA ASP A 11 -5.93 -34.03 12.00
C ASP A 11 -5.26 -33.16 13.08
N THR A 12 -5.96 -33.06 14.21
CA THR A 12 -5.54 -32.48 15.47
C THR A 12 -4.73 -33.48 16.29
N GLY A 13 -3.66 -33.02 16.96
CA GLY A 13 -2.81 -33.88 17.79
C GLY A 13 -2.14 -33.12 18.94
N LEU A 14 -2.36 -33.63 20.15
CA LEU A 14 -2.18 -33.06 21.49
C LEU A 14 -0.73 -33.01 22.05
N LEU A 15 -0.53 -32.06 22.97
CA LEU A 15 0.16 -32.11 24.29
C LEU A 15 1.65 -32.52 24.44
N GLY A 16 2.38 -31.72 25.24
CA GLY A 16 3.55 -32.17 26.00
C GLY A 16 4.17 -31.09 26.90
N ARG A 17 3.97 -31.20 28.23
CA ARG A 17 4.52 -30.33 29.29
C ARG A 17 5.97 -30.72 29.65
N THR A 18 6.78 -29.82 30.24
CA THR A 18 7.42 -29.99 31.59
C THR A 18 8.37 -28.85 31.99
N ARG A 19 8.57 -28.73 33.31
CA ARG A 19 9.16 -27.63 34.12
C ARG A 19 10.71 -27.65 34.23
N ALA A 20 11.24 -26.49 34.64
CA ALA A 20 12.60 -26.21 35.13
C ALA A 20 13.01 -26.98 36.42
N PRO A 21 14.30 -26.90 36.81
CA PRO A 21 14.59 -26.41 38.16
C PRO A 21 15.83 -25.51 38.35
N ASP A 22 15.74 -24.77 39.45
CA ASP A 22 16.65 -23.98 40.32
C ASP A 22 18.15 -24.37 40.41
N GLY A 23 19.02 -23.36 40.56
CA GLY A 23 20.35 -23.51 41.15
C GLY A 23 21.07 -22.24 41.63
N ARG A 24 20.71 -21.73 42.82
CA ARG A 24 21.55 -21.10 43.90
C ARG A 24 22.57 -19.96 43.66
N ARG A 25 22.33 -18.88 44.45
CA ARG A 25 23.19 -18.11 45.41
C ARG A 25 24.65 -17.75 45.06
N GLY A 26 24.94 -16.45 45.14
CA GLY A 26 26.26 -15.89 45.45
C GLY A 26 26.15 -14.44 45.93
N GLN A 27 26.48 -14.20 47.20
CA GLN A 27 26.56 -12.88 47.83
C GLN A 27 27.92 -12.23 47.52
N GLY A 28 27.99 -10.90 47.44
CA GLY A 28 29.14 -10.18 48.00
C GLY A 28 29.82 -9.09 47.15
N TRP A 29 29.84 -7.90 47.76
CA TRP A 29 30.87 -6.84 47.72
C TRP A 29 30.84 -5.83 46.57
N GLY A 30 30.30 -4.66 46.90
CA GLY A 30 30.62 -3.42 46.21
C GLY A 30 32.08 -3.01 46.43
N ARG A 31 32.67 -2.48 45.36
CA ARG A 31 33.70 -1.45 45.41
C ARG A 31 33.33 -0.39 44.39
N ALA A 32 33.25 0.85 44.84
CA ALA A 32 33.29 2.01 43.95
C ALA A 32 34.62 1.97 43.20
N GLU A 33 34.54 1.81 41.88
CA GLU A 33 35.70 1.78 40.99
C GLU A 33 36.14 3.23 40.75
N THR A 34 37.16 3.69 41.47
CA THR A 34 37.82 4.96 41.16
C THR A 34 38.51 4.82 39.81
N ALA A 35 38.02 5.58 38.82
CA ALA A 35 38.57 5.59 37.48
C ALA A 35 40.05 5.99 37.50
N ARG A 36 40.92 5.10 37.04
CA ARG A 36 42.33 5.42 36.76
C ARG A 36 42.44 6.09 35.38
N PRO A 37 43.24 7.15 35.21
CA PRO A 37 43.42 7.78 33.90
C PRO A 37 44.29 6.87 33.00
N GLY A 38 43.79 6.52 31.81
CA GLY A 38 44.61 5.94 30.74
C GLY A 38 44.24 4.55 30.20
N TYR A 39 43.05 4.00 30.47
CA TYR A 39 42.59 2.76 29.82
C TYR A 39 41.43 3.04 28.85
N PRO A 40 41.46 2.54 27.59
CA PRO A 40 40.29 2.62 26.72
C PRO A 40 39.12 1.82 27.34
N PRO A 41 37.87 2.28 27.19
CA PRO A 41 36.72 1.60 27.78
C PRO A 41 36.62 0.16 27.26
N ARG A 42 36.23 -0.78 28.13
CA ARG A 42 36.01 -2.18 27.76
C ARG A 42 34.91 -2.25 26.67
N PRO A 43 35.09 -3.05 25.59
CA PRO A 43 34.01 -3.28 24.64
C PRO A 43 32.96 -4.16 25.33
N GLY A 44 31.84 -3.58 25.75
CA GLY A 44 30.81 -4.36 26.43
C GLY A 44 29.75 -3.62 27.24
N THR A 45 29.54 -2.32 27.03
CA THR A 45 28.32 -1.66 27.55
C THR A 45 27.39 -1.43 26.38
N LEU A 46 26.58 -2.44 26.05
CA LEU A 46 25.38 -2.25 25.24
C LEU A 46 24.51 -1.26 26.01
N THR A 47 24.56 -0.01 25.58
CA THR A 47 23.57 0.99 26.00
C THR A 47 22.21 0.42 25.60
N PRO A 48 21.19 0.42 26.47
CA PRO A 48 19.84 0.11 26.02
C PRO A 48 19.51 1.11 24.91
N SER A 49 19.42 0.62 23.69
CA SER A 49 18.98 1.40 22.54
C SER A 49 17.65 2.02 22.94
N ARG A 50 17.57 3.36 22.87
CA ARG A 50 16.31 4.11 22.99
C ARG A 50 15.21 3.32 22.26
N PRO A 51 14.00 3.17 22.83
CA PRO A 51 12.89 2.64 22.06
C PRO A 51 12.82 3.43 20.77
N ARG A 52 12.98 2.75 19.61
CA ARG A 52 12.81 3.40 18.31
C ARG A 52 11.44 4.04 18.36
N GLU A 53 11.42 5.36 18.36
CA GLU A 53 10.23 6.14 18.06
C GLU A 53 9.67 5.53 16.77
N ARG A 54 8.44 4.98 16.84
CA ARG A 54 7.82 4.38 15.66
C ARG A 54 7.77 5.50 14.62
N SER A 55 8.61 5.41 13.58
CA SER A 55 8.46 6.26 12.42
C SER A 55 7.06 6.03 11.91
N VAL A 56 6.20 7.03 12.05
CA VAL A 56 4.84 6.98 11.53
C VAL A 56 5.00 6.83 10.02
N SER A 57 4.53 5.70 9.49
CA SER A 57 4.56 5.42 8.05
C SER A 57 3.33 6.04 7.42
N THR A 58 3.53 6.99 6.51
CA THR A 58 2.45 7.72 5.84
C THR A 58 1.82 6.85 4.76
N ARG A 59 0.52 6.61 4.84
CA ARG A 59 -0.25 5.78 3.93
C ARG A 59 -0.97 6.63 2.90
N VAL A 60 -0.61 6.44 1.64
CA VAL A 60 -1.25 7.11 0.51
C VAL A 60 -2.27 6.17 -0.12
N ILE A 61 -3.41 6.72 -0.51
CA ILE A 61 -4.44 6.02 -1.28
C ILE A 61 -4.81 6.81 -2.52
N THR A 62 -5.02 6.12 -3.64
CA THR A 62 -5.53 6.71 -4.87
C THR A 62 -6.52 5.78 -5.55
N PHE A 63 -7.32 6.32 -6.47
CA PHE A 63 -8.38 5.59 -7.16
C PHE A 63 -8.37 5.88 -8.65
N GLY A 64 -8.66 4.89 -9.46
CA GLY A 64 -8.75 5.09 -10.90
C GLY A 64 -9.25 3.89 -11.68
N THR A 65 -9.61 4.15 -12.94
CA THR A 65 -9.91 3.09 -13.89
C THR A 65 -8.62 2.41 -14.36
N PHE A 66 -7.56 3.17 -14.69
CA PHE A 66 -6.31 2.64 -15.25
C PHE A 66 -6.51 1.76 -16.51
N ASP A 67 -7.39 2.20 -17.41
CA ASP A 67 -7.67 1.50 -18.68
C ASP A 67 -6.69 1.89 -19.78
N VAL A 68 -6.38 0.95 -20.70
CA VAL A 68 -5.34 1.12 -21.74
C VAL A 68 -4.08 1.74 -21.12
N PHE A 69 -3.47 0.98 -20.21
CA PHE A 69 -2.43 1.49 -19.32
C PHE A 69 -1.27 2.14 -20.08
N HIS A 70 -0.82 3.31 -19.63
CA HIS A 70 0.11 4.17 -20.35
C HIS A 70 0.93 5.04 -19.39
N VAL A 71 1.96 5.74 -19.89
CA VAL A 71 2.92 6.49 -19.05
C VAL A 71 2.26 7.54 -18.15
N GLY A 72 1.17 8.17 -18.58
CA GLY A 72 0.40 9.06 -17.72
C GLY A 72 -0.09 8.41 -16.41
N HIS A 73 -0.46 7.13 -16.43
CA HIS A 73 -0.84 6.37 -15.23
C HIS A 73 0.38 6.06 -14.35
N VAL A 74 1.53 5.71 -14.95
CA VAL A 74 2.78 5.51 -14.21
C VAL A 74 3.14 6.79 -13.46
N ASN A 75 3.14 7.94 -14.14
CA ASN A 75 3.53 9.22 -13.56
C ASN A 75 2.66 9.63 -12.36
N ILE A 76 1.33 9.46 -12.44
CA ILE A 76 0.47 9.81 -11.30
C ILE A 76 0.66 8.85 -10.12
N LEU A 77 0.86 7.56 -10.39
CA LEU A 77 1.10 6.57 -9.34
C LEU A 77 2.46 6.77 -8.67
N THR A 78 3.52 7.06 -9.43
CA THR A 78 4.85 7.39 -8.89
C THR A 78 4.78 8.65 -8.02
N ARG A 79 4.14 9.72 -8.52
CA ARG A 79 3.98 10.95 -7.73
C ARG A 79 3.11 10.74 -6.49
N ALA A 80 2.12 9.85 -6.54
CA ALA A 80 1.32 9.50 -5.36
C ALA A 80 2.17 8.75 -4.33
N HIS A 81 2.97 7.78 -4.79
CA HIS A 81 3.91 7.06 -3.93
C HIS A 81 4.92 8.00 -3.26
N ASP A 82 5.44 9.00 -3.96
CA ASP A 82 6.41 9.96 -3.42
C ASP A 82 5.86 10.84 -2.27
N LEU A 83 4.55 10.81 -2.00
CA LEU A 83 3.91 11.53 -0.91
C LEU A 83 3.84 10.73 0.41
N GLY A 84 4.29 9.48 0.42
CA GLY A 84 4.32 8.66 1.63
C GLY A 84 5.23 7.45 1.53
N ASP A 85 5.00 6.48 2.42
CA ASP A 85 5.83 5.27 2.52
C ASP A 85 5.11 4.02 2.01
N HIS A 86 3.81 4.12 1.71
CA HIS A 86 2.98 3.01 1.25
C HIS A 86 1.83 3.52 0.37
N LEU A 87 1.72 3.01 -0.86
CA LEU A 87 0.65 3.35 -1.81
C LEU A 87 -0.36 2.21 -1.96
N THR A 88 -1.61 2.48 -1.61
CA THR A 88 -2.76 1.62 -1.90
C THR A 88 -3.54 2.17 -3.10
N VAL A 89 -3.87 1.32 -4.07
CA VAL A 89 -4.61 1.75 -5.28
C VAL A 89 -5.95 1.05 -5.40
N GLY A 90 -7.03 1.84 -5.41
CA GLY A 90 -8.38 1.41 -5.70
C GLY A 90 -8.64 1.35 -7.21
N ILE A 91 -8.89 0.16 -7.73
CA ILE A 91 -9.25 -0.08 -9.12
C ILE A 91 -10.77 -0.03 -9.25
N SER A 92 -11.29 0.98 -9.96
CA SER A 92 -12.74 1.06 -10.21
C SER A 92 -13.21 -0.16 -11.01
N THR A 93 -14.25 -0.85 -10.54
CA THR A 93 -14.79 -2.05 -11.21
C THR A 93 -15.39 -1.76 -12.58
N ASP A 94 -15.58 -2.80 -13.38
CA ASP A 94 -16.20 -2.67 -14.70
C ASP A 94 -17.64 -2.14 -14.59
N GLU A 95 -18.40 -2.57 -13.57
CA GLU A 95 -19.74 -2.08 -13.28
C GLU A 95 -19.74 -0.61 -12.88
N LEU A 96 -18.82 -0.19 -12.01
CA LEU A 96 -18.71 1.20 -11.58
C LEU A 96 -18.37 2.11 -12.76
N ASN A 97 -17.46 1.67 -13.65
CA ASN A 97 -17.13 2.43 -14.86
C ASN A 97 -18.30 2.53 -15.82
N HIS A 98 -19.04 1.45 -16.02
CA HIS A 98 -20.23 1.45 -16.86
C HIS A 98 -21.30 2.40 -16.29
N ALA A 99 -21.57 2.35 -14.98
CA ALA A 99 -22.51 3.26 -14.32
C ALA A 99 -22.10 4.74 -14.45
N LYS A 100 -20.79 5.05 -14.35
CA LYS A 100 -20.27 6.43 -14.41
C LYS A 100 -20.18 7.01 -15.82
N LYS A 101 -19.82 6.18 -16.81
CA LYS A 101 -19.42 6.64 -18.17
C LYS A 101 -20.29 6.08 -19.29
N GLY A 102 -21.24 5.18 -18.98
CA GLY A 102 -22.11 4.53 -19.97
C GLY A 102 -21.38 3.54 -20.90
N ARG A 103 -20.14 3.15 -20.56
CA ARG A 103 -19.34 2.20 -21.34
C ARG A 103 -18.41 1.40 -20.45
N TYR A 104 -18.14 0.16 -20.86
CA TYR A 104 -17.13 -0.67 -20.22
C TYR A 104 -15.71 -0.23 -20.61
N PRO A 105 -14.72 -0.41 -19.72
CA PRO A 105 -13.30 -0.29 -20.08
C PRO A 105 -12.89 -1.28 -21.16
N VAL A 106 -11.79 -1.01 -21.87
CA VAL A 106 -11.21 -1.92 -22.87
C VAL A 106 -10.62 -3.15 -22.18
N TYR A 107 -9.88 -2.94 -21.09
CA TYR A 107 -9.33 -4.02 -20.27
C TYR A 107 -10.28 -4.38 -19.13
N ARG A 108 -10.50 -5.70 -18.93
CA ARG A 108 -11.22 -6.21 -17.77
C ARG A 108 -10.55 -5.77 -16.47
N GLN A 109 -11.34 -5.56 -15.43
CA GLN A 109 -10.84 -5.12 -14.13
C GLN A 109 -9.70 -5.98 -13.57
N GLU A 110 -9.71 -7.30 -13.80
CA GLU A 110 -8.67 -8.21 -13.32
C GLU A 110 -7.33 -7.92 -14.00
N HIS A 111 -7.34 -7.64 -15.30
CA HIS A 111 -6.13 -7.28 -16.03
C HIS A 111 -5.60 -5.91 -15.61
N ARG A 112 -6.50 -4.94 -15.42
CA ARG A 112 -6.14 -3.60 -14.92
C ARG A 112 -5.51 -3.68 -13.54
N SER A 113 -6.10 -4.49 -12.65
CA SER A 113 -5.58 -4.77 -11.31
C SER A 113 -4.20 -5.43 -11.36
N GLN A 114 -4.01 -6.45 -12.19
CA GLN A 114 -2.73 -7.13 -12.33
C GLN A 114 -1.62 -6.20 -12.86
N ILE A 115 -1.93 -5.33 -13.83
CA ILE A 115 -0.96 -4.34 -14.33
C ILE A 115 -0.54 -3.39 -13.21
N VAL A 116 -1.51 -2.82 -12.49
CA VAL A 116 -1.21 -1.85 -11.42
C VAL A 116 -0.46 -2.51 -10.26
N ALA A 117 -0.85 -3.73 -9.86
CA ALA A 117 -0.18 -4.49 -8.81
C ALA A 117 1.26 -4.92 -9.17
N SER A 118 1.64 -4.87 -10.46
CA SER A 118 2.99 -5.20 -10.91
C SER A 118 3.98 -4.03 -10.84
N LEU A 119 3.51 -2.84 -10.48
CA LEU A 119 4.35 -1.64 -10.39
C LEU A 119 5.10 -1.60 -9.06
N ASP A 120 6.40 -1.33 -9.12
CA ASP A 120 7.26 -1.25 -7.92
C ASP A 120 6.80 -0.17 -6.91
N CYS A 121 6.10 0.86 -7.38
CA CYS A 121 5.60 1.95 -6.52
C CYS A 121 4.22 1.66 -5.91
N VAL A 122 3.66 0.46 -6.09
CA VAL A 122 2.33 0.08 -5.59
C VAL A 122 2.45 -1.08 -4.60
N ASP A 123 2.04 -0.85 -3.36
CA ASP A 123 2.14 -1.86 -2.30
C ASP A 123 0.89 -2.76 -2.23
N ALA A 124 -0.28 -2.20 -2.53
CA ALA A 124 -1.55 -2.92 -2.46
C ALA A 124 -2.56 -2.41 -3.48
N VAL A 125 -3.41 -3.33 -3.96
CA VAL A 125 -4.54 -3.01 -4.83
C VAL A 125 -5.84 -3.58 -4.25
N PHE A 126 -6.96 -2.90 -4.50
CA PHE A 126 -8.30 -3.38 -4.16
C PHE A 126 -9.32 -2.91 -5.20
N TYR A 127 -10.53 -3.45 -5.15
CA TYR A 127 -11.61 -3.04 -6.05
C TYR A 127 -12.51 -1.98 -5.42
N GLU A 128 -12.68 -0.87 -6.14
CA GLU A 128 -13.62 0.19 -5.79
C GLU A 128 -14.96 -0.07 -6.50
N HIS A 129 -15.99 -0.35 -5.72
CA HIS A 129 -17.34 -0.67 -6.22
C HIS A 129 -18.28 0.54 -6.27
N SER A 130 -18.03 1.57 -5.46
CA SER A 130 -18.91 2.73 -5.30
C SER A 130 -18.10 3.98 -4.96
N LEU A 131 -18.56 5.14 -5.46
CA LEU A 131 -17.99 6.44 -5.10
C LEU A 131 -18.48 6.91 -3.72
N GLU A 132 -19.69 6.51 -3.34
CA GLU A 132 -20.34 6.84 -2.08
C GLU A 132 -19.64 6.14 -0.90
N ALA A 133 -19.13 4.93 -1.11
CA ALA A 133 -18.33 4.19 -0.14
C ALA A 133 -16.88 4.72 0.04
N LYS A 134 -16.52 5.84 -0.61
CA LYS A 134 -15.14 6.34 -0.60
C LYS A 134 -14.61 6.61 0.80
N ARG A 135 -15.41 7.21 1.69
CA ARG A 135 -15.03 7.43 3.10
C ARG A 135 -14.71 6.12 3.83
N GLU A 136 -15.46 5.06 3.55
CA GLU A 136 -15.24 3.75 4.17
C GLU A 136 -13.89 3.17 3.75
N TYR A 137 -13.55 3.25 2.45
CA TYR A 137 -12.23 2.83 1.95
C TYR A 137 -11.08 3.62 2.60
N LEU A 138 -11.23 4.95 2.76
CA LEU A 138 -10.19 5.77 3.41
C LEU A 138 -9.92 5.29 4.84
N LEU A 139 -10.97 4.98 5.60
CA LEU A 139 -10.88 4.53 6.98
C LEU A 139 -10.36 3.08 7.09
N GLU A 140 -10.85 2.18 6.23
CA GLU A 140 -10.44 0.77 6.20
C GLU A 140 -8.95 0.62 5.94
N HIS A 141 -8.44 1.38 4.95
CA HIS A 141 -7.02 1.35 4.58
C HIS A 141 -6.14 2.24 5.46
N ARG A 142 -6.72 2.95 6.44
CA ARG A 142 -6.04 3.90 7.32
C ARG A 142 -5.20 4.88 6.51
N ALA A 143 -5.80 5.44 5.46
CA ALA A 143 -5.12 6.40 4.62
C ALA A 143 -4.85 7.69 5.41
N ASP A 144 -3.68 8.26 5.22
CA ASP A 144 -3.33 9.60 5.70
C ASP A 144 -3.48 10.63 4.57
N VAL A 145 -3.21 10.22 3.33
CA VAL A 145 -3.25 11.07 2.13
C VAL A 145 -4.11 10.43 1.04
N LEU A 146 -5.10 11.16 0.53
CA LEU A 146 -5.86 10.84 -0.68
C LEU A 146 -5.30 11.62 -1.87
N VAL A 147 -4.80 10.90 -2.87
CA VAL A 147 -4.29 11.50 -4.10
C VAL A 147 -5.27 11.28 -5.24
N MET A 148 -5.69 12.37 -5.89
CA MET A 148 -6.58 12.33 -7.06
C MET A 148 -6.02 13.16 -8.21
N GLY A 149 -6.46 12.88 -9.44
CA GLY A 149 -6.14 13.75 -10.58
C GLY A 149 -6.84 15.10 -10.47
N GLN A 150 -6.24 16.16 -11.03
CA GLN A 150 -6.78 17.52 -11.00
C GLN A 150 -8.19 17.66 -11.60
N ASP A 151 -8.61 16.76 -12.49
CA ASP A 151 -9.99 16.74 -13.01
C ASP A 151 -11.06 16.55 -11.91
N TRP A 152 -10.65 16.14 -10.71
CA TRP A 152 -11.50 15.91 -9.54
C TRP A 152 -11.39 17.01 -8.48
N GLU A 153 -10.72 18.12 -8.79
CA GLU A 153 -10.49 19.22 -7.85
C GLU A 153 -11.82 19.70 -7.23
N GLY A 154 -11.83 19.81 -5.89
CA GLY A 154 -13.01 20.19 -5.11
C GLY A 154 -14.01 19.06 -4.85
N ARG A 155 -13.98 17.95 -5.60
CA ARG A 155 -14.99 16.89 -5.47
C ARG A 155 -14.81 16.01 -4.24
N PHE A 156 -13.61 15.94 -3.68
CA PHE A 156 -13.30 15.08 -2.54
C PHE A 156 -12.87 15.85 -1.30
N ASP A 157 -13.09 17.17 -1.30
CA ASP A 157 -12.70 18.05 -0.20
C ASP A 157 -13.49 17.77 1.09
N GLU A 158 -14.64 17.12 0.98
CA GLU A 158 -15.43 16.65 2.12
C GLU A 158 -14.71 15.61 2.99
N PHE A 159 -13.61 15.02 2.51
CA PHE A 159 -12.79 14.06 3.26
C PHE A 159 -11.58 14.68 3.94
N ARG A 160 -11.40 16.00 3.85
CA ARG A 160 -10.28 16.72 4.51
C ARG A 160 -10.32 16.66 6.04
N ASP A 161 -11.44 16.22 6.61
CA ASP A 161 -11.59 15.93 8.05
C ASP A 161 -10.91 14.63 8.46
N VAL A 162 -10.69 13.70 7.54
CA VAL A 162 -10.09 12.38 7.80
C VAL A 162 -8.74 12.18 7.13
N VAL A 163 -8.48 12.80 5.97
CA VAL A 163 -7.24 12.62 5.20
C VAL A 163 -6.77 13.94 4.60
N GLU A 164 -5.49 14.07 4.31
CA GLU A 164 -4.99 15.14 3.45
C GLU A 164 -5.39 14.84 2.00
N VAL A 165 -6.02 15.79 1.30
CA VAL A 165 -6.46 15.61 -0.09
C VAL A 165 -5.52 16.38 -1.01
N VAL A 166 -4.83 15.65 -1.89
CA VAL A 166 -3.86 16.19 -2.86
C VAL A 166 -4.34 15.95 -4.28
N TYR A 167 -4.40 17.01 -5.08
CA TYR A 167 -4.74 16.93 -6.50
C TYR A 167 -3.47 17.09 -7.35
N LEU A 168 -3.21 16.11 -8.21
CA LEU A 168 -2.04 16.12 -9.09
C LEU A 168 -2.42 16.51 -10.52
N PRO A 169 -1.64 17.38 -11.18
CA PRO A 169 -1.88 17.75 -12.57
C PRO A 169 -1.70 16.54 -13.48
N ARG A 170 -2.51 16.49 -14.55
CA ARG A 170 -2.37 15.47 -15.58
C ARG A 170 -1.00 15.57 -16.25
N THR A 171 -0.50 14.42 -16.71
CA THR A 171 0.59 14.41 -17.69
C THR A 171 0.00 14.88 -19.01
N ALA A 172 0.59 15.91 -19.61
CA ALA A 172 0.16 16.44 -20.90
C ALA A 172 0.27 15.38 -22.01
N ASP A 173 -0.57 15.52 -23.03
CA ASP A 173 -0.48 14.82 -24.32
C ASP A 173 -0.61 13.28 -24.29
N ILE A 174 -1.20 12.71 -23.23
CA ILE A 174 -1.56 11.29 -23.22
C ILE A 174 -2.84 10.98 -22.46
N SER A 175 -3.79 10.35 -23.15
CA SER A 175 -4.97 9.76 -22.55
C SER A 175 -5.38 8.46 -23.25
N THR A 176 -6.11 7.60 -22.53
CA THR A 176 -6.75 6.41 -23.12
C THR A 176 -7.56 6.75 -24.37
N THR A 177 -8.30 7.86 -24.36
CA THR A 177 -9.13 8.28 -25.51
C THR A 177 -8.27 8.60 -26.71
N ASP A 178 -7.17 9.35 -26.52
CA ASP A 178 -6.27 9.76 -27.60
C ASP A 178 -5.56 8.55 -28.20
N ILE A 179 -5.10 7.61 -27.35
CA ILE A 179 -4.49 6.35 -27.80
C ILE A 179 -5.48 5.53 -28.64
N ILE A 180 -6.72 5.39 -28.19
CA ILE A 180 -7.74 4.65 -28.94
C ILE A 180 -8.04 5.34 -30.28
N HIS A 181 -8.11 6.67 -30.30
CA HIS A 181 -8.37 7.43 -31.52
C HIS A 181 -7.22 7.28 -32.53
N GLU A 182 -5.97 7.40 -32.07
CA GLU A 182 -4.78 7.21 -32.90
C GLU A 182 -4.70 5.79 -33.49
N ILE A 183 -5.02 4.76 -32.71
CA ILE A 183 -5.06 3.37 -33.20
C ILE A 183 -6.12 3.21 -34.30
N LYS A 184 -7.30 3.84 -34.14
CA LYS A 184 -8.36 3.77 -35.16
C LYS A 184 -7.92 4.43 -36.46
N ASN A 185 -7.34 5.62 -36.39
CA ASN A 185 -6.87 6.35 -37.58
C ASN A 185 -5.86 5.52 -38.38
N ARG A 186 -4.92 4.85 -37.71
CA ARG A 186 -3.92 3.99 -38.37
C ARG A 186 -4.45 2.71 -39.01
N LEU A 187 -5.66 2.26 -38.63
CA LEU A 187 -6.30 1.08 -39.22
C LEU A 187 -7.17 1.45 -40.44
N GLU A 188 -7.49 2.73 -40.60
CA GLU A 188 -8.28 3.27 -41.71
C GLU A 188 -7.40 3.74 -42.88
N ASP A 189 -6.09 3.92 -42.64
CA ASP A 189 -5.04 4.22 -43.64
C ASP A 189 -4.47 2.95 -44.30
#